data_AF-A0A660KYA1-F1
#
_entry.id   AF-A0A660KYA1-F1
#
_cell.length_a   1.000
_cell.length_b   1.000
_cell.length_c   1.000
_cell.angle_alpha   90.00
_cell.angle_beta   90.00
_cell.angle_gamma   90.00
#
_symmetry.space_group_name_H-M   'P 1'
#
loop_
_entity.id
_entity.type
_entity.pdbx_description
1 polymer ?
#
loop_
_entity_poly.entity_id
_entity_poly.type
_entity_poly.pdbx_seq_one_letter_code
_entity_poly.pdbx_strand_id
1 'polypeptide(L)'
;MDTNQYEAAVTRLKSVNAVIEDLDPAIRADAFRVLESYVTGAPTTKGRADTASQRAGDAGGGETVSVIAASTLDDDSIIQLLEKHESTAATDNGVLVTAIFYSVFGRGPFEPKDFKTFADRHAMIWPNQYHKTVARRKQDGNLIVRKAQDGWYVTTAGEAYFRETYGVKRGNQPRPE
;
A
#
# COMPACT_ATOMS: atom_id res chain seq x y z
N MET A 1 15.20 -15.98 23.00
CA MET A 1 13.96 -16.25 22.26
C MET A 1 12.89 -16.53 23.27
N ASP A 2 11.84 -15.71 23.27
CA ASP A 2 10.69 -15.91 24.17
C ASP A 2 9.85 -17.09 23.68
N THR A 3 9.28 -17.86 24.60
CA THR A 3 8.45 -19.05 24.30
C THR A 3 7.31 -18.71 23.32
N ASN A 4 6.72 -17.52 23.46
CA ASN A 4 5.67 -17.02 22.57
C ASN A 4 6.16 -16.75 21.15
N GLN A 5 7.40 -16.27 20.97
CA GLN A 5 7.98 -16.06 19.64
C GLN A 5 8.30 -17.38 18.94
N TYR A 6 8.73 -18.38 19.71
CA TYR A 6 9.00 -19.72 19.21
C TYR A 6 7.71 -20.40 18.72
N GLU A 7 6.64 -20.38 19.50
CA GLU A 7 5.35 -20.98 19.11
C GLU A 7 4.75 -20.30 17.88
N ALA A 8 4.86 -18.97 17.78
CA ALA A 8 4.43 -18.22 16.61
C ALA A 8 5.24 -18.60 15.35
N ALA A 9 6.56 -18.71 15.46
CA ALA A 9 7.43 -19.12 14.35
C ALA A 9 7.14 -20.57 13.91
N VAL A 10 6.92 -21.48 14.85
CA VAL A 10 6.55 -22.88 14.56
C VAL A 10 5.20 -22.97 13.85
N THR A 11 4.23 -22.15 14.27
CA THR A 11 2.90 -22.10 13.64
C THR A 11 3.01 -21.60 12.20
N ARG A 12 3.75 -20.50 11.96
CA ARG A 12 3.98 -19.97 10.61
C ARG A 12 4.73 -20.95 9.72
N LEU A 13 5.74 -21.63 10.25
CA LEU A 13 6.49 -22.64 9.52
C LEU A 13 5.60 -23.80 9.06
N LYS A 14 4.68 -24.26 9.93
CA LYS A 14 3.70 -25.31 9.57
C LYS A 14 2.76 -24.85 8.46
N SER A 15 2.27 -23.60 8.53
CA SER A 15 1.44 -23.02 7.48
C SER A 15 2.18 -22.92 6.14
N VAL A 16 3.44 -22.48 6.16
CA VAL A 16 4.29 -22.40 4.95
C VAL A 16 4.56 -23.78 4.36
N ASN A 17 4.83 -24.79 5.20
CA ASN A 17 5.06 -26.15 4.72
C ASN A 17 3.82 -26.73 4.02
N ALA A 18 2.61 -26.49 4.55
CA ALA A 18 1.37 -26.92 3.90
C ALA A 18 1.19 -26.30 2.50
N VAL A 19 1.51 -25.01 2.35
CA VAL A 19 1.43 -24.32 1.05
C VAL A 19 2.49 -24.86 0.07
N ILE A 20 3.68 -25.18 0.55
CA ILE A 20 4.78 -25.70 -0.30
C ILE A 20 4.50 -27.14 -0.75
N GLU A 21 3.77 -27.93 0.04
CA GLU A 21 3.40 -29.30 -0.33
C GLU A 21 2.46 -29.35 -1.54
N ASP A 22 1.62 -28.32 -1.73
CA ASP A 22 0.71 -28.18 -2.88
C ASP A 22 1.41 -27.64 -4.14
N LEU A 23 2.63 -27.12 -4.01
CA LEU A 23 3.41 -26.58 -5.14
C LEU A 23 4.18 -27.67 -5.90
N ASP A 24 4.45 -27.39 -7.18
CA ASP A 24 5.29 -28.23 -8.03
C ASP A 24 6.69 -28.39 -7.39
N PRO A 25 7.24 -29.62 -7.29
CA PRO A 25 8.56 -29.87 -6.70
C PRO A 25 9.69 -28.99 -7.25
N ALA A 26 9.62 -28.57 -8.52
CA ALA A 26 10.62 -27.73 -9.16
C ALA A 26 10.69 -26.30 -8.60
N ILE A 27 9.59 -25.79 -8.01
CA ILE A 27 9.49 -24.41 -7.52
C ILE A 27 9.49 -24.30 -5.99
N ARG A 28 9.42 -25.41 -5.26
CA ARG A 28 9.36 -25.42 -3.78
C ARG A 28 10.54 -24.70 -3.12
N ALA A 29 11.74 -24.89 -3.67
CA ALA A 29 12.96 -24.28 -3.12
C ALA A 29 12.96 -22.75 -3.25
N ASP A 30 12.46 -22.23 -4.38
CA ASP A 30 12.37 -20.79 -4.59
C ASP A 30 11.17 -20.18 -3.86
N ALA A 31 10.04 -20.89 -3.77
CA ALA A 31 8.90 -20.48 -2.97
C ALA A 31 9.24 -20.35 -1.47
N PHE A 32 10.03 -21.29 -0.93
CA PHE A 32 10.50 -21.20 0.47
C PHE A 32 11.36 -19.95 0.71
N ARG A 33 12.21 -19.57 -0.25
CA ARG A 33 13.03 -18.34 -0.14
C ARG A 33 12.19 -17.08 -0.10
N VAL A 34 11.06 -17.04 -0.82
CA VAL A 34 10.13 -15.91 -0.79
C VAL A 34 9.41 -15.83 0.56
N LEU A 35 9.11 -16.97 1.17
CA LEU A 35 8.36 -17.08 2.43
C LEU A 35 9.25 -17.08 3.70
N GLU A 36 10.58 -17.04 3.55
CA GLU A 36 11.53 -17.10 4.67
C GLU A 36 11.37 -15.94 5.67
N SER A 37 11.07 -14.74 5.17
CA SER A 37 10.80 -13.55 5.99
C SER A 37 9.52 -13.66 6.81
N TYR A 38 8.50 -14.31 6.25
CA TYR A 38 7.24 -14.55 6.93
C TYR A 38 7.43 -15.49 8.14
N VAL A 39 8.26 -16.51 7.99
CA VAL A 39 8.57 -17.46 9.06
C VAL A 39 9.44 -16.82 10.15
N THR A 40 10.47 -16.07 9.76
CA THR A 40 11.44 -15.50 10.70
C THR A 40 10.96 -14.22 11.36
N GLY A 41 9.92 -13.56 10.82
CA GLY A 41 9.44 -12.26 11.28
C GLY A 41 10.49 -11.15 11.13
N ALA A 42 11.56 -11.42 10.37
CA ALA A 42 12.61 -10.46 10.08
C ALA A 42 12.32 -9.80 8.72
N PRO A 43 12.44 -8.47 8.61
CA PRO A 43 12.37 -7.81 7.31
C PRO A 43 13.51 -8.33 6.42
N THR A 44 13.18 -8.62 5.15
CA THR A 44 14.10 -9.17 4.14
C THR A 44 15.29 -8.24 3.91
N THR A 45 16.37 -8.38 4.68
CA THR A 45 17.64 -7.73 4.37
C THR A 45 18.36 -8.53 3.30
N LYS A 46 17.97 -8.34 2.03
CA LYS A 46 18.85 -8.58 0.89
C LYS A 46 18.64 -7.50 -0.16
N GLY A 47 19.43 -6.43 -0.04
CA GLY A 47 19.61 -5.46 -1.11
C GLY A 47 20.18 -4.12 -0.65
N ARG A 48 21.51 -4.02 -0.66
CA ARG A 48 22.32 -2.78 -0.74
C ARG A 48 22.65 -2.08 0.59
N ALA A 49 23.89 -2.32 1.03
CA ALA A 49 24.68 -1.33 1.73
C ALA A 49 24.84 -0.10 0.81
N ASP A 50 24.39 1.08 1.25
CA ASP A 50 25.27 2.26 1.38
C ASP A 50 24.51 3.47 1.92
N THR A 51 25.24 4.21 2.76
CA THR A 51 25.03 5.57 3.25
C THR A 51 23.90 5.88 4.24
N ALA A 52 24.36 6.00 5.48
CA ALA A 52 23.87 6.86 6.55
C ALA A 52 23.25 8.19 6.11
N SER A 53 22.17 8.60 6.79
CA SER A 53 22.15 9.88 7.50
C SER A 53 21.00 9.94 8.51
N GLN A 54 21.35 10.40 9.70
CA GLN A 54 20.50 10.69 10.84
C GLN A 54 19.48 11.81 10.53
N ARG A 55 18.29 11.75 11.13
CA ARG A 55 17.87 12.74 12.14
C ARG A 55 16.53 12.37 12.80
N ALA A 56 16.53 12.55 14.11
CA ALA A 56 15.45 12.34 15.06
C ALA A 56 14.43 13.50 15.08
N GLY A 57 13.29 13.25 15.75
CA GLY A 57 12.26 14.22 16.14
C GLY A 57 10.87 13.57 16.05
N ASP A 58 10.43 12.79 17.03
CA ASP A 58 9.87 13.13 18.35
C ASP A 58 8.35 13.38 18.37
N ALA A 59 7.74 12.66 19.33
CA ALA A 59 6.44 12.71 20.02
C ALA A 59 5.15 13.24 19.37
N GLY A 60 4.09 12.44 19.52
CA GLY A 60 2.69 12.87 19.52
C GLY A 60 1.71 11.70 19.45
N GLY A 61 1.42 11.07 20.60
CA GLY A 61 0.56 9.89 20.71
C GLY A 61 -0.93 10.17 20.53
N GLY A 62 -1.64 9.15 20.04
CA GLY A 62 -3.10 9.11 19.95
C GLY A 62 -3.56 8.08 18.92
N GLU A 63 -3.96 6.90 19.41
CA GLU A 63 -4.64 5.82 18.70
C GLU A 63 -3.92 5.25 17.46
N THR A 64 -3.30 4.08 17.64
CA THR A 64 -2.55 3.33 16.61
C THR A 64 -3.46 2.82 15.49
N VAL A 65 -3.84 3.70 14.58
CA VAL A 65 -3.94 3.31 13.17
C VAL A 65 -2.49 3.06 12.75
N SER A 66 -2.15 1.83 12.36
CA SER A 66 -0.83 1.51 11.81
C SER A 66 -0.59 2.40 10.59
N VAL A 67 0.16 3.49 10.78
CA VAL A 67 0.41 4.48 9.74
C VAL A 67 1.51 3.91 8.84
N ILE A 68 1.12 3.38 7.69
CA ILE A 68 2.07 2.77 6.75
C ILE A 68 2.99 3.89 6.24
N ALA A 69 4.28 3.80 6.61
CA ALA A 69 5.29 4.80 6.25
C ALA A 69 5.69 4.64 4.77
N ALA A 70 5.57 5.73 4.03
CA ALA A 70 5.63 5.79 2.57
C ALA A 70 7.02 5.56 1.92
N SER A 71 8.08 5.30 2.68
CA SER A 71 9.41 5.10 2.07
C SER A 71 9.57 3.73 1.41
N THR A 72 8.69 2.77 1.72
CA THR A 72 8.59 1.45 1.08
C THR A 72 7.19 0.89 1.35
N LEU A 73 6.18 1.32 0.59
CA LEU A 73 5.02 0.46 0.40
C LEU A 73 5.51 -0.69 -0.48
N ASP A 74 5.98 -1.74 0.18
CA ASP A 74 6.16 -3.04 -0.45
C ASP A 74 4.79 -3.57 -0.92
N ASP A 75 4.82 -4.49 -1.87
CA ASP A 75 3.59 -5.08 -2.43
C ASP A 75 2.68 -5.63 -1.33
N ASP A 76 3.26 -6.15 -0.23
CA ASP A 76 2.56 -6.65 0.94
C ASP A 76 1.72 -5.57 1.66
N SER A 77 2.27 -4.37 1.85
CA SER A 77 1.53 -3.27 2.48
C SER A 77 0.41 -2.74 1.58
N ILE A 78 0.60 -2.79 0.26
CA ILE A 78 -0.47 -2.46 -0.71
C ILE A 78 -1.59 -3.50 -0.61
N ILE A 79 -1.25 -4.79 -0.58
CA ILE A 79 -2.22 -5.88 -0.45
C ILE A 79 -3.02 -5.73 0.86
N GLN A 80 -2.37 -5.44 1.99
CA GLN A 80 -3.06 -5.20 3.26
C GLN A 80 -4.02 -4.01 3.21
N LEU A 81 -3.63 -2.92 2.53
CA LEU A 81 -4.50 -1.76 2.31
C LEU A 81 -5.73 -2.13 1.47
N LEU A 82 -5.53 -2.94 0.43
CA LEU A 82 -6.60 -3.43 -0.43
C LEU A 82 -7.56 -4.33 0.35
N GLU A 83 -7.07 -5.36 1.03
CA GLU A 83 -7.89 -6.29 1.82
C GLU A 83 -8.73 -5.57 2.89
N LYS A 84 -8.18 -4.53 3.51
CA LYS A 84 -8.85 -3.78 4.57
C LYS A 84 -9.91 -2.81 4.07
N HIS A 85 -9.71 -2.21 2.89
CA HIS A 85 -10.50 -1.06 2.44
C HIS A 85 -11.18 -1.27 1.09
N GLU A 86 -11.00 -2.41 0.44
CA GLU A 86 -11.76 -2.77 -0.76
C GLU A 86 -13.26 -2.76 -0.46
N SER A 87 -14.02 -2.21 -1.41
CA SER A 87 -15.45 -2.03 -1.33
C SER A 87 -16.12 -2.62 -2.56
N THR A 88 -17.37 -3.05 -2.42
CA THR A 88 -18.21 -3.40 -3.58
C THR A 88 -18.59 -2.17 -4.40
N ALA A 89 -18.45 -0.97 -3.84
CA ALA A 89 -18.70 0.28 -4.54
C ALA A 89 -17.45 0.74 -5.33
N ALA A 90 -17.57 0.74 -6.66
CA ALA A 90 -16.50 1.19 -7.56
C ALA A 90 -15.95 2.59 -7.24
N THR A 91 -16.80 3.50 -6.74
CA THR A 91 -16.37 4.85 -6.39
C THR A 91 -15.41 4.86 -5.19
N ASP A 92 -15.64 3.99 -4.20
CA ASP A 92 -14.76 3.87 -3.04
C ASP A 92 -13.42 3.24 -3.42
N ASN A 93 -13.45 2.22 -4.27
CA ASN A 93 -12.25 1.60 -4.84
C ASN A 93 -11.42 2.62 -5.63
N GLY A 94 -12.08 3.48 -6.42
CA GLY A 94 -11.39 4.55 -7.14
C GLY A 94 -10.66 5.53 -6.21
N VAL A 95 -11.25 5.82 -5.06
CA VAL A 95 -10.66 6.70 -4.03
C VAL A 95 -9.51 5.99 -3.31
N LEU A 96 -9.65 4.70 -3.01
CA LEU A 96 -8.60 3.86 -2.42
C LEU A 96 -7.37 3.79 -3.34
N VAL A 97 -7.56 3.50 -4.63
CA VAL A 97 -6.46 3.48 -5.61
C VAL A 97 -5.78 4.85 -5.69
N THR A 98 -6.55 5.94 -5.62
CA THR A 98 -5.97 7.29 -5.58
C THR A 98 -5.12 7.51 -4.33
N ALA A 99 -5.56 6.99 -3.17
CA ALA A 99 -4.81 7.05 -1.92
C ALA A 99 -3.51 6.22 -2.00
N ILE A 100 -3.52 5.06 -2.65
CA ILE A 100 -2.34 4.22 -2.88
C ILE A 100 -1.34 4.95 -3.79
N PHE A 101 -1.80 5.53 -4.90
CA PHE A 101 -0.94 6.34 -5.77
C PHE A 101 -0.35 7.54 -5.03
N TYR A 102 -1.16 8.17 -4.19
CA TYR A 102 -0.70 9.27 -3.36
C TYR A 102 0.43 8.85 -2.40
N SER A 103 0.33 7.65 -1.85
CA SER A 103 1.30 7.14 -0.91
C SER A 103 2.59 6.63 -1.55
N VAL A 104 2.57 6.31 -2.84
CA VAL A 104 3.76 5.93 -3.60
C VAL A 104 4.42 7.16 -4.25
N PHE A 105 3.65 7.95 -4.99
CA PHE A 105 4.16 8.99 -5.89
C PHE A 105 3.89 10.43 -5.42
N GLY A 106 3.14 10.62 -4.34
CA GLY A 106 2.82 11.94 -3.81
C GLY A 106 1.60 12.59 -4.47
N ARG A 107 1.65 13.90 -4.78
CA ARG A 107 0.41 14.65 -5.12
C ARG A 107 -0.04 14.57 -6.58
N GLY A 108 0.70 13.92 -7.46
CA GLY A 108 0.45 13.91 -8.91
C GLY A 108 1.50 14.72 -9.69
N PRO A 109 1.36 14.83 -11.02
CA PRO A 109 0.15 14.56 -11.82
C PRO A 109 -0.13 13.06 -12.06
N PHE A 110 -1.41 12.70 -12.02
CA PHE A 110 -1.89 11.34 -12.31
C PHE A 110 -2.84 11.31 -13.50
N GLU A 111 -2.77 10.26 -14.31
CA GLU A 111 -3.75 10.03 -15.36
C GLU A 111 -4.78 8.98 -14.94
N PRO A 112 -6.05 9.10 -15.36
CA PRO A 112 -7.07 8.09 -15.08
C PRO A 112 -6.72 6.69 -15.59
N LYS A 113 -5.89 6.60 -16.64
CA LYS A 113 -5.43 5.32 -17.21
C LYS A 113 -4.56 4.56 -16.22
N ASP A 114 -3.70 5.26 -15.47
CA ASP A 114 -2.75 4.65 -14.53
C ASP A 114 -3.51 3.98 -13.39
N PHE A 115 -4.52 4.68 -12.86
CA PHE A 115 -5.38 4.12 -11.82
C PHE A 115 -6.16 2.90 -12.30
N LYS A 116 -6.67 2.94 -13.54
CA LYS A 116 -7.37 1.80 -14.13
C LYS A 116 -6.44 0.60 -14.28
N THR A 117 -5.23 0.79 -14.81
CA THR A 117 -4.24 -0.28 -14.97
C THR A 117 -3.88 -0.92 -13.63
N PHE A 118 -3.75 -0.12 -12.58
CA PHE A 118 -3.55 -0.64 -11.22
C PHE A 118 -4.76 -1.44 -10.73
N ALA A 119 -5.97 -0.90 -10.87
CA ALA A 119 -7.19 -1.59 -10.47
C ALA A 119 -7.37 -2.93 -11.20
N ASP A 120 -7.11 -2.96 -12.52
CA ASP A 120 -7.17 -4.17 -13.33
C ASP A 120 -6.15 -5.22 -12.85
N ARG A 121 -4.93 -4.80 -12.49
CA ARG A 121 -3.87 -5.69 -11.96
C ARG A 121 -4.27 -6.37 -10.66
N HIS A 122 -5.02 -5.66 -9.81
CA HIS A 122 -5.49 -6.16 -8.52
C HIS A 122 -6.95 -6.66 -8.56
N ALA A 123 -7.51 -6.89 -9.76
CA ALA A 123 -8.87 -7.36 -9.98
C ALA A 123 -9.98 -6.52 -9.28
N MET A 124 -9.73 -5.24 -9.05
CA MET A 124 -10.67 -4.36 -8.35
C MET A 124 -11.77 -3.85 -9.28
N ILE A 125 -12.97 -3.65 -8.72
CA ILE A 125 -14.07 -3.00 -9.44
C ILE A 125 -13.73 -1.51 -9.63
N TRP A 126 -13.49 -1.11 -10.87
CA TRP A 126 -13.11 0.25 -11.25
C TRP A 126 -14.30 1.08 -11.78
N PRO A 127 -14.45 2.37 -11.42
CA PRO A 127 -15.54 3.19 -11.93
C PRO A 127 -15.29 3.59 -13.39
N ASN A 128 -16.30 3.37 -14.25
CA ASN A 128 -16.24 3.71 -15.68
C ASN A 128 -15.84 5.18 -15.96
N GLN A 129 -16.19 6.09 -15.06
CA GLN A 129 -15.92 7.53 -15.21
C GLN A 129 -15.30 8.10 -13.94
N TYR A 130 -13.98 7.98 -13.81
CA TYR A 130 -13.20 8.54 -12.70
C TYR A 130 -13.54 10.01 -12.43
N HIS A 131 -13.63 10.84 -13.48
CA HIS A 131 -13.95 12.27 -13.33
C HIS A 131 -15.34 12.51 -12.70
N LYS A 132 -16.35 11.67 -12.99
CA LYS A 132 -17.70 11.89 -12.46
C LYS A 132 -17.92 11.29 -11.08
N THR A 133 -17.02 10.41 -10.64
CA THR A 133 -17.14 9.66 -9.39
C THR A 133 -16.10 10.17 -8.39
N VAL A 134 -14.87 9.69 -8.48
CA VAL A 134 -13.75 10.02 -7.58
C VAL A 134 -13.48 11.52 -7.55
N ALA A 135 -13.42 12.17 -8.72
CA ALA A 135 -13.06 13.59 -8.78
C ALA A 135 -14.14 14.56 -8.31
N ARG A 136 -15.36 14.08 -8.05
CA ARG A 136 -16.43 14.90 -7.44
C ARG A 136 -16.51 14.73 -5.93
N ARG A 137 -15.77 13.77 -5.37
CA ARG A 137 -15.79 13.51 -3.93
C ARG A 137 -15.18 14.69 -3.18
N LYS A 138 -15.83 15.05 -2.08
CA LYS A 138 -15.46 16.15 -1.22
C LYS A 138 -15.25 15.67 0.20
N GLN A 139 -14.27 16.25 0.87
CA GLN A 139 -14.09 16.20 2.31
C GLN A 139 -14.22 17.63 2.83
N ASP A 140 -15.11 17.84 3.80
CA ASP A 140 -15.38 19.17 4.39
C ASP A 140 -15.67 20.25 3.34
N GLY A 141 -16.46 19.87 2.31
CA GLY A 141 -16.83 20.76 1.20
C GLY A 141 -15.74 20.97 0.13
N ASN A 142 -14.51 20.49 0.37
CA ASN A 142 -13.36 20.63 -0.52
C ASN A 142 -13.13 19.36 -1.34
N LEU A 143 -12.76 19.51 -2.61
CA LEU A 143 -12.47 18.36 -3.47
C LEU A 143 -11.23 17.61 -3.00
N ILE A 144 -11.28 16.27 -2.98
CA ILE A 144 -10.11 15.44 -2.62
C ILE A 144 -9.05 15.43 -3.74
N VAL A 145 -9.49 15.58 -4.99
CA VAL A 145 -8.62 15.70 -6.16
C VAL A 145 -9.08 16.84 -7.05
N ARG A 146 -8.12 17.47 -7.73
CA ARG A 146 -8.37 18.55 -8.69
C ARG A 146 -7.73 18.22 -10.03
N LYS A 147 -8.37 18.64 -11.13
CA LYS A 147 -7.78 18.56 -12.47
C LYS A 147 -6.91 19.78 -12.72
N ALA A 148 -5.69 19.57 -13.20
CA ALA A 148 -4.81 20.59 -13.76
C ALA A 148 -4.53 20.27 -15.25
N GLN A 149 -3.66 21.05 -15.89
CA GLN A 149 -3.37 20.92 -17.32
C GLN A 149 -2.75 19.57 -17.69
N ASP A 150 -1.92 19.03 -16.80
CA ASP A 150 -1.08 17.86 -16.97
C ASP A 150 -1.59 16.61 -16.23
N GLY A 151 -2.71 16.71 -15.51
CA GLY A 151 -3.33 15.54 -14.88
C GLY A 151 -4.18 15.85 -13.67
N TRP A 152 -4.42 14.81 -12.87
CA TRP A 152 -5.12 14.89 -11.59
C TRP A 152 -4.16 15.02 -10.44
N TYR A 153 -4.49 15.91 -9.52
CA TYR A 153 -3.69 16.20 -8.33
C TYR A 153 -4.50 15.97 -7.07
N VAL A 154 -3.86 15.40 -6.07
CA VAL A 154 -4.42 15.31 -4.72
C VAL A 154 -4.31 16.68 -4.05
N THR A 155 -5.42 17.15 -3.50
CA THR A 155 -5.46 18.42 -2.77
C THR A 155 -4.99 18.24 -1.32
N THR A 156 -4.77 19.33 -0.59
CA THR A 156 -4.46 19.25 0.85
C THR A 156 -5.61 18.60 1.64
N ALA A 157 -6.86 18.85 1.25
CA ALA A 157 -8.03 18.20 1.86
C ALA A 157 -8.07 16.70 1.55
N GLY A 158 -7.70 16.29 0.32
CA GLY A 158 -7.55 14.88 -0.04
C GLY A 158 -6.44 14.19 0.75
N GLU A 159 -5.32 14.87 0.98
CA GLU A 159 -4.24 14.36 1.83
C GLU A 159 -4.68 14.12 3.28
N ALA A 160 -5.41 15.07 3.87
CA ALA A 160 -5.97 14.89 5.21
C ALA A 160 -6.93 13.68 5.24
N TYR A 161 -7.84 13.63 4.27
CA TYR A 161 -8.78 12.52 4.12
C TYR A 161 -8.08 11.17 3.99
N PHE A 162 -7.03 11.05 3.18
CA PHE A 162 -6.30 9.79 2.99
C PHE A 162 -5.56 9.36 4.25
N ARG A 163 -4.98 10.32 4.99
CA ARG A 163 -4.33 10.04 6.26
C ARG A 163 -5.31 9.52 7.31
N GLU A 164 -6.47 10.15 7.42
CA GLU A 164 -7.50 9.80 8.40
C GLU A 164 -8.21 8.49 8.04
N THR A 165 -8.54 8.30 6.75
CA THR A 165 -9.36 7.16 6.30
C THR A 165 -8.54 5.90 6.09
N TYR A 166 -7.35 6.03 5.48
CA TYR A 166 -6.54 4.89 5.04
C TYR A 166 -5.21 4.78 5.79
N GLY A 167 -4.87 5.74 6.66
CA GLY A 167 -3.61 5.72 7.40
C GLY A 167 -2.37 5.91 6.51
N VAL A 168 -2.53 6.49 5.30
CA VAL A 168 -1.43 6.62 4.34
C VAL A 168 -0.74 7.98 4.43
N LYS A 169 0.57 7.99 4.19
CA LYS A 169 1.42 9.19 4.13
C LYS A 169 1.83 9.50 2.69
N ARG A 170 2.23 10.75 2.43
CA ARG A 170 2.70 11.19 1.11
C ARG A 170 3.94 10.39 0.66
N GLY A 171 3.87 9.84 -0.54
CA GLY A 171 5.03 9.25 -1.22
C GLY A 171 5.98 10.27 -1.82
N ASN A 172 7.20 9.82 -2.12
CA ASN A 172 8.23 10.63 -2.81
C ASN A 172 8.82 9.96 -4.06
N GLN A 173 8.29 8.80 -4.47
CA GLN A 173 8.88 8.07 -5.58
C GLN A 173 8.65 8.84 -6.89
N PRO A 174 9.70 9.01 -7.71
CA PRO A 174 9.53 9.55 -9.04
C PRO A 174 8.66 8.58 -9.85
N ARG A 175 7.72 9.13 -10.60
CA ARG A 175 6.88 8.33 -11.49
C ARG A 175 7.75 7.79 -12.63
N PRO A 176 7.66 6.49 -12.98
CA PRO A 176 8.27 6.00 -14.21
C PRO A 176 7.60 6.69 -15.41
N GLU A 177 8.42 7.30 -16.28
CA GLU A 177 7.98 7.93 -17.54
C GLU A 177 7.38 6.91 -18.52
#